data_AF-A0A838NNG0-F1
#
_entry.id   AF-A0A838NNG0-F1
#
_cell.length_a   1.000
_cell.length_b   1.000
_cell.length_c   1.000
_cell.angle_alpha   90.00
_cell.angle_beta   90.00
_cell.angle_gamma   90.00
#
_symmetry.space_group_name_H-M   'P 1'
#
loop_
_entity.id
_entity.type
_entity.pdbx_description
1 polymer ?
#
loop_
_entity_poly.entity_id
_entity_poly.type
_entity_poly.pdbx_seq_one_letter_code
_entity_poly.pdbx_strand_id
1 'polypeptide(L)'
;MKATARFALMLVALVAVTGWLLSLGFKSDAERQALKVSAALAIAVQMAAFGLVQWSGRQHALVGWGLGVILRGTVLVVYGLFFAKVLGLPLTAALVGFAVFLFASMLLESLLLAYES
;
A
#
# COMPACT_ATOMS: atom_id res chain seq x y z
N MET A 1 15.97 10.76 -7.21
CA MET A 1 16.41 10.28 -5.87
C MET A 1 15.74 11.04 -4.71
N LYS A 2 15.76 12.39 -4.67
CA LYS A 2 15.12 13.15 -3.57
C LYS A 2 13.61 12.91 -3.43
N ALA A 3 12.87 12.87 -4.55
CA ALA A 3 11.42 12.61 -4.54
C ALA A 3 11.05 11.20 -4.06
N THR A 4 11.76 10.17 -4.56
CA THR A 4 11.55 8.77 -4.17
C THR A 4 11.82 8.52 -2.69
N ALA A 5 12.88 9.14 -2.14
CA ALA A 5 13.20 9.03 -0.72
C ALA A 5 12.15 9.71 0.17
N ARG A 6 11.66 10.89 -0.22
CA ARG A 6 10.56 11.57 0.49
C ARG A 6 9.29 10.74 0.46
N PHE A 7 8.92 10.22 -0.72
CA PHE A 7 7.77 9.36 -0.88
C PHE A 7 7.86 8.11 0.01
N ALA A 8 8.99 7.40 -0.02
CA ALA A 8 9.19 6.22 0.81
C ALA A 8 9.07 6.53 2.31
N LEU A 9 9.61 7.67 2.76
CA LEU A 9 9.53 8.08 4.15
C LEU A 9 8.09 8.41 4.58
N MET A 10 7.36 9.17 3.75
CA MET A 10 5.95 9.48 3.98
C MET A 10 5.06 8.24 3.93
N LEU A 11 5.35 7.30 3.03
CA LEU A 11 4.67 6.02 2.91
C LEU A 11 4.85 5.19 4.18
N VAL A 12 6.09 5.03 4.65
CA VAL A 12 6.37 4.28 5.89
C VAL A 12 5.68 4.93 7.09
N ALA A 13 5.73 6.26 7.19
CA ALA A 13 5.03 6.99 8.25
C ALA A 13 3.51 6.77 8.20
N LEU A 14 2.92 6.84 7.00
CA LEU A 14 1.49 6.64 6.81
C LEU A 14 1.06 5.21 7.15
N VAL A 15 1.80 4.20 6.69
CA VAL A 15 1.55 2.79 6.99
C VAL A 15 1.72 2.52 8.48
N ALA A 16 2.70 3.13 9.14
CA ALA A 16 2.89 3.01 10.58
C ALA A 16 1.72 3.62 11.37
N VAL A 17 1.28 4.83 11.02
CA VAL A 17 0.15 5.51 11.69
C VAL A 17 -1.15 4.75 11.47
N THR A 18 -1.47 4.38 10.22
CA THR A 18 -2.69 3.63 9.91
C THR A 18 -2.66 2.22 10.51
N GLY A 19 -1.50 1.55 10.51
CA GLY A 19 -1.32 0.25 11.13
C GLY A 19 -1.49 0.31 12.65
N TRP A 20 -0.98 1.36 13.28
CA TRP A 20 -1.20 1.62 14.70
C TRP A 20 -2.69 1.84 15.02
N LEU A 21 -3.39 2.65 14.24
CA LEU A 21 -4.84 2.86 14.40
C LEU A 21 -5.63 1.54 14.26
N LEU A 22 -5.30 0.73 13.26
CA LEU A 22 -5.94 -0.58 13.08
C LEU A 22 -5.66 -1.55 14.23
N SER A 23 -4.46 -1.48 14.83
CA SER A 23 -4.09 -2.31 15.98
C SER A 23 -4.90 -2.02 17.26
N LEU A 24 -5.60 -0.87 17.31
CA LEU A 24 -6.53 -0.55 18.40
C LEU A 24 -7.80 -1.43 18.34
N GLY A 25 -8.23 -1.80 17.12
CA GLY A 25 -9.37 -2.69 16.88
C GLY A 25 -8.96 -4.17 16.83
N PHE A 26 -7.88 -4.47 16.11
CA PHE A 26 -7.33 -5.83 15.94
C PHE A 26 -6.32 -6.13 17.05
N LYS A 27 -6.80 -6.77 18.12
CA LYS A 27 -6.04 -6.89 19.37
C LYS A 27 -5.24 -8.17 19.49
N SER A 28 -5.66 -9.27 18.85
CA SER A 28 -4.96 -10.55 18.99
C SER A 28 -3.60 -10.55 18.31
N ASP A 29 -2.69 -11.41 18.78
CA ASP A 29 -1.34 -11.51 18.23
C ASP A 29 -1.35 -11.96 16.76
N ALA A 30 -2.26 -12.87 16.40
CA ALA A 30 -2.43 -13.33 15.02
C ALA A 30 -2.90 -12.19 14.09
N GLU A 31 -3.82 -11.34 14.54
CA GLU A 31 -4.28 -10.20 13.74
C GLU A 31 -3.20 -9.12 13.64
N ARG A 32 -2.44 -8.86 14.71
CA ARG A 32 -1.30 -7.94 14.67
C ARG A 32 -0.21 -8.44 13.73
N GLN A 33 0.04 -9.74 13.69
CA GLN A 33 0.95 -10.34 12.71
C GLN A 33 0.43 -10.16 11.28
N ALA A 34 -0.86 -10.38 11.06
CA ALA A 34 -1.48 -10.13 9.76
C ALA A 34 -1.28 -8.67 9.32
N LEU A 35 -1.55 -7.70 10.20
CA LEU A 35 -1.33 -6.28 9.91
C LEU A 35 0.13 -5.97 9.55
N LYS A 36 1.11 -6.56 10.26
CA LYS A 36 2.54 -6.37 9.94
C LYS A 36 2.91 -6.93 8.57
N VAL A 37 2.44 -8.14 8.24
CA VAL A 37 2.68 -8.75 6.93
C VAL A 37 2.03 -7.93 5.81
N SER A 38 0.78 -7.50 6.02
CA SER A 38 0.07 -6.62 5.08
C SER A 38 0.79 -5.28 4.90
N ALA A 39 1.32 -4.68 5.97
CA ALA A 39 2.06 -3.42 5.92
C ALA A 39 3.35 -3.55 5.09
N ALA A 40 4.14 -4.59 5.34
CA ALA A 40 5.36 -4.86 4.59
C ALA A 40 5.08 -5.04 3.09
N LEU A 41 4.05 -5.82 2.76
CA LEU A 41 3.65 -6.04 1.37
C LEU A 41 3.14 -4.74 0.74
N ALA A 42 2.36 -3.93 1.46
CA ALA A 42 1.81 -2.67 0.94
C ALA A 42 2.92 -1.69 0.59
N ILE A 43 3.96 -1.59 1.43
CA ILE A 43 5.12 -0.74 1.14
C ILE A 43 5.80 -1.19 -0.17
N ALA A 44 6.04 -2.49 -0.34
CA ALA A 44 6.66 -3.03 -1.56
C ALA A 44 5.83 -2.74 -2.82
N VAL A 45 4.51 -2.99 -2.76
CA VAL A 45 3.59 -2.72 -3.87
C VAL A 45 3.55 -1.24 -4.21
N GLN A 46 3.51 -0.38 -3.18
CA GLN A 46 3.41 1.05 -3.40
C GLN A 46 4.70 1.65 -3.97
N MET A 47 5.86 1.14 -3.57
CA MET A 47 7.13 1.51 -4.20
C MET A 47 7.16 1.11 -5.67
N ALA A 48 6.66 -0.08 -6.02
CA ALA A 48 6.56 -0.52 -7.41
C ALA A 48 5.58 0.37 -8.21
N ALA A 49 4.42 0.66 -7.65
CA ALA A 49 3.42 1.52 -8.29
C ALA A 49 3.94 2.95 -8.53
N PHE A 50 4.59 3.55 -7.54
CA PHE A 50 5.21 4.86 -7.70
C PHE A 50 6.34 4.84 -8.74
N GLY A 51 7.09 3.74 -8.81
CA GLY A 51 8.08 3.49 -9.87
C GLY A 51 7.46 3.51 -11.27
N LEU A 52 6.28 2.91 -11.46
CA LEU A 52 5.55 2.92 -12.73
C LEU A 52 5.11 4.33 -13.14
N VAL A 53 4.66 5.15 -12.18
CA VAL A 53 4.29 6.56 -12.43
C VAL A 53 5.52 7.37 -12.86
N GLN A 54 6.64 7.23 -12.14
CA GLN A 54 7.90 7.88 -12.49
C GLN A 54 8.40 7.46 -13.88
N TRP A 55 8.31 6.17 -14.21
CA TRP A 55 8.75 5.63 -15.50
C TRP A 55 7.88 6.12 -16.67
N SER A 56 6.58 6.32 -16.45
CA SER A 56 5.65 6.78 -17.49
C SER A 56 5.88 8.24 -17.90
N GLY A 57 6.57 9.03 -17.08
CA GLY A 57 6.83 10.45 -17.34
C GLY A 57 5.59 11.35 -17.22
N ARG A 58 5.78 12.67 -17.15
CA ARG A 58 4.69 13.65 -16.94
C ARG A 58 3.62 13.62 -18.05
N GLN A 59 4.01 13.30 -19.28
CA GLN A 59 3.09 13.26 -20.43
C GLN A 59 2.12 12.06 -20.40
N HIS A 60 2.49 10.97 -19.70
CA HIS A 60 1.66 9.78 -19.54
C HIS A 60 1.36 9.49 -18.06
N ALA A 61 1.33 10.51 -17.22
CA ALA A 61 1.09 10.38 -15.79
C ALA A 61 -0.23 9.64 -15.48
N LEU A 62 -1.28 9.87 -16.27
CA LEU A 62 -2.55 9.17 -16.14
C LEU A 62 -2.43 7.66 -16.43
N VAL A 63 -1.61 7.28 -17.42
CA VAL A 63 -1.36 5.87 -17.76
C VAL A 63 -0.57 5.19 -16.65
N GLY A 64 0.49 5.83 -16.15
CA GLY A 64 1.28 5.33 -15.03
C GLY A 64 0.44 5.15 -13.76
N TRP A 65 -0.44 6.10 -13.47
CA TRP A 65 -1.37 6.02 -12.35
C TRP A 65 -2.38 4.88 -12.53
N GLY A 66 -2.96 4.74 -13.74
CA GLY A 66 -3.86 3.64 -14.08
C GLY A 66 -3.20 2.25 -13.94
N LEU A 67 -1.95 2.10 -14.39
CA LEU A 67 -1.17 0.89 -14.18
C LEU A 67 -0.95 0.61 -12.69
N GLY A 68 -0.70 1.65 -11.89
CA GLY A 68 -0.63 1.53 -10.43
C GLY A 68 -1.95 1.03 -9.81
N VAL A 69 -3.10 1.50 -10.28
CA VAL A 69 -4.42 1.03 -9.83
C VAL A 69 -4.61 -0.45 -10.15
N ILE A 70 -4.28 -0.87 -11.38
CA ILE A 70 -4.36 -2.28 -11.80
C ILE A 70 -3.44 -3.16 -10.95
N LEU A 71 -2.20 -2.71 -10.70
CA LEU A 71 -1.25 -3.43 -9.84
C LEU A 71 -1.83 -3.65 -8.43
N ARG A 72 -2.36 -2.60 -7.81
CA ARG A 72 -2.93 -2.66 -6.46
C ARG A 72 -4.12 -3.61 -6.38
N GLY A 73 -5.05 -3.52 -7.33
CA GLY A 73 -6.20 -4.42 -7.40
C GLY A 73 -5.77 -5.88 -7.58
N THR A 74 -4.80 -6.12 -8.47
CA THR A 74 -4.26 -7.46 -8.73
C THR A 74 -3.60 -8.03 -7.47
N VAL A 75 -2.73 -7.26 -6.80
CA VAL A 75 -2.06 -7.76 -5.60
C VAL A 75 -3.05 -7.94 -4.44
N LEU A 76 -4.08 -7.10 -4.31
CA LEU A 76 -5.13 -7.29 -3.30
C LEU A 76 -5.87 -8.63 -3.50
N VAL A 77 -6.23 -8.94 -4.74
CA VAL A 77 -6.87 -10.23 -5.09
C VAL A 77 -5.93 -11.41 -4.81
N VAL A 78 -4.68 -11.33 -5.29
CA VAL A 78 -3.69 -12.38 -5.08
C VAL A 78 -3.38 -12.59 -3.59
N TYR A 79 -3.27 -11.50 -2.83
CA TYR A 79 -3.01 -11.54 -1.40
C TYR A 79 -4.16 -12.23 -0.64
N GLY A 80 -5.40 -11.85 -0.93
CA GLY A 80 -6.59 -12.44 -0.30
C GLY A 80 -6.81 -13.91 -0.64
N LEU A 81 -6.65 -14.27 -1.92
CA LEU A 81 -6.95 -15.63 -2.39
C LEU A 81 -5.86 -16.64 -2.04
N PHE A 82 -4.58 -16.21 -2.05
CA PHE A 82 -3.44 -17.11 -1.92
C PHE A 82 -2.63 -16.83 -0.66
N PHE A 83 -2.01 -15.66 -0.53
CA PHE A 83 -1.04 -15.41 0.54
C PHE A 83 -1.65 -15.45 1.94
N ALA A 84 -2.79 -14.80 2.16
CA ALA A 84 -3.45 -14.80 3.46
C ALA A 84 -3.83 -16.22 3.92
N LYS A 85 -4.26 -17.07 2.98
CA LYS A 85 -4.59 -18.47 3.26
C LYS A 85 -3.34 -19.33 3.51
N VAL A 86 -2.31 -19.19 2.67
CA VAL A 86 -1.06 -19.96 2.80
C VAL A 86 -0.33 -19.63 4.10
N LEU A 87 -0.38 -18.37 4.54
CA LEU A 87 0.26 -17.91 5.77
C LEU A 87 -0.59 -18.14 7.04
N GLY A 88 -1.80 -18.71 6.91
CA GLY A 88 -2.69 -18.95 8.04
C GLY A 88 -3.13 -17.67 8.77
N LEU A 89 -3.14 -16.52 8.08
CA LEU A 89 -3.43 -15.23 8.69
C LEU A 89 -4.94 -15.04 8.86
N PRO A 90 -5.40 -14.36 9.93
CA PRO A 90 -6.79 -13.91 10.04
C PRO A 90 -7.19 -13.06 8.83
N LEU A 91 -8.07 -13.62 7.99
CA LEU A 91 -8.36 -13.08 6.65
C LEU A 91 -8.94 -11.66 6.72
N THR A 92 -9.78 -11.38 7.72
CA THR A 92 -10.35 -10.06 7.97
C THR A 92 -9.28 -9.03 8.28
N ALA A 93 -8.39 -9.30 9.23
CA ALA A 93 -7.30 -8.37 9.59
C ALA A 93 -6.33 -8.17 8.43
N ALA A 94 -5.98 -9.24 7.72
CA ALA A 94 -5.10 -9.20 6.56
C ALA A 94 -5.68 -8.34 5.42
N LEU A 95 -6.92 -8.62 4.99
CA LEU A 95 -7.54 -7.91 3.87
C LEU A 95 -7.87 -6.46 4.21
N VAL A 96 -8.43 -6.22 5.41
CA VAL A 96 -8.76 -4.85 5.84
C VAL A 96 -7.49 -4.03 5.98
N GLY A 97 -6.46 -4.56 6.66
CA GLY A 97 -5.19 -3.88 6.80
C GLY A 97 -4.55 -3.57 5.45
N PHE A 98 -4.46 -4.58 4.58
CA PHE A 98 -3.85 -4.40 3.27
C PHE A 98 -4.61 -3.40 2.40
N ALA A 99 -5.95 -3.48 2.36
CA ALA A 99 -6.78 -2.52 1.63
C ALA A 99 -6.58 -1.09 2.17
N VAL A 100 -6.64 -0.89 3.48
CA VAL A 100 -6.43 0.43 4.11
C VAL A 100 -5.05 0.99 3.75
N PHE A 101 -4.00 0.18 3.79
CA PHE A 101 -2.65 0.63 3.44
C PHE A 101 -2.54 1.03 1.98
N LEU A 102 -3.09 0.23 1.05
CA LEU A 102 -3.07 0.54 -0.38
C LEU A 102 -3.85 1.83 -0.69
N PHE A 103 -5.05 1.99 -0.13
CA PHE A 103 -5.88 3.18 -0.36
C PHE A 103 -5.29 4.44 0.28
N ALA A 104 -4.84 4.37 1.53
CA ALA A 104 -4.20 5.50 2.19
C ALA A 104 -2.97 5.97 1.40
N SER A 105 -2.16 5.03 0.93
CA SER A 105 -0.97 5.34 0.14
C SER A 105 -1.30 5.91 -1.25
N MET A 106 -2.41 5.51 -1.83
CA MET A 106 -2.92 6.06 -3.08
C MET A 106 -3.38 7.51 -2.90
N LEU A 107 -4.05 7.84 -1.78
CA LEU A 107 -4.40 9.22 -1.43
C LEU A 107 -3.14 10.08 -1.26
N LEU A 108 -2.12 9.54 -0.57
CA LEU A 108 -0.82 10.21 -0.42
C LEU A 108 -0.18 10.51 -1.77
N GLU A 109 -0.19 9.55 -2.69
CA GLU A 109 0.35 9.72 -4.05
C GLU A 109 -0.42 10.78 -4.84
N SER A 110 -1.76 10.76 -4.82
CA SER A 110 -2.59 11.78 -5.45
C SER A 110 -2.34 13.18 -4.89
N LEU A 111 -2.18 13.32 -3.57
CA LEU A 111 -1.87 14.60 -2.93
C LEU A 111 -0.49 15.13 -3.35
N LEU A 112 0.52 14.27 -3.42
CA LEU A 112 1.86 14.65 -3.85
C LEU A 112 1.89 15.08 -5.32
N LEU A 113 1.18 14.33 -6.19
CA LEU A 113 1.08 14.68 -7.61
C LEU A 113 0.33 16.00 -7.83
N ALA A 114 -0.71 16.29 -7.04
CA ALA A 114 -1.47 17.53 -7.14
C ALA A 114 -0.71 18.76 -6.60
N TYR A 115 0.24 18.57 -5.68
CA TYR A 115 1.04 19.67 -5.12
C TYR A 115 2.30 19.99 -5.95
N GLU A 116 2.80 19.03 -6.75
CA GLU A 116 3.95 19.21 -7.66
C GLU A 116 3.54 19.52 -9.13
N SER A 117 2.25 19.70 -9.40
CA SER A 117 1.68 20.12 -10.69
C SER A 117 1.46 21.62 -10.77
#